data_AF-A0A0K9XL97-F1
#
_entry.id   AF-A0A0K9XL97-F1
#
_cell.length_a   1.000
_cell.length_b   1.000
_cell.length_c   1.000
_cell.angle_alpha   90.00
_cell.angle_beta   90.00
_cell.angle_gamma   90.00
#
_symmetry.space_group_name_H-M   'P 1'
#
loop_
_entity.id
_entity.type
_entity.pdbx_description
1 polymer ?
#
loop_
_entity_poly.entity_id
_entity_poly.type
_entity_poly.pdbx_seq_one_letter_code
_entity_poly.pdbx_strand_id
1 'polypeptide(L)'
;MHLGRTRRYGPLATALLLAATLTGPAGPARAAGAAACTAGTGPYQWQLEAYLRLPQDGRQSPADCAAIAAFQRRAGVRPADGFANLATYRAVVLARARPNPNAAGACPVPTPARKVACVDLGRQLMWVQYGRAVRFGPVAVRTGRLGEETRTGWHTVYRKHIDHLSTLYANAPMPYAQFFSGGQAFHGRPGELYDGAGSAGCVTMGVPDAKALWGVLRVGDAVYVWGHKPGT
;
A
#
# COMPACT_ATOMS: atom_id res chain seq x y z
N MET A 1 -75.94 43.49 0.66
CA MET A 1 -77.00 43.22 1.65
C MET A 1 -76.59 42.07 2.53
N HIS A 2 -76.94 42.17 3.82
CA HIS A 2 -76.91 41.16 4.89
C HIS A 2 -75.67 41.03 5.79
N LEU A 3 -75.93 41.47 7.03
CA LEU A 3 -75.16 41.36 8.25
C LEU A 3 -75.06 39.91 8.75
N GLY A 4 -74.00 39.67 9.52
CA GLY A 4 -74.16 39.16 10.88
C GLY A 4 -73.81 37.70 11.13
N ARG A 5 -72.75 37.47 11.90
CA ARG A 5 -72.86 36.88 13.25
C ARG A 5 -71.49 36.76 13.92
N THR A 6 -71.40 37.37 15.08
CA THR A 6 -70.35 37.24 16.09
C THR A 6 -70.25 35.81 16.62
N ARG A 7 -69.04 35.26 16.71
CA ARG A 7 -68.69 34.21 17.68
C ARG A 7 -67.44 34.61 18.45
N ARG A 8 -67.63 34.75 19.76
CA ARG A 8 -66.58 34.91 20.77
C ARG A 8 -65.94 33.54 21.00
N TYR A 9 -64.61 33.46 20.97
CA TYR A 9 -63.84 32.33 21.50
C TYR A 9 -62.81 32.88 22.48
N GLY A 10 -62.82 32.32 23.70
CA GLY A 10 -61.96 32.71 24.82
C GLY A 10 -60.50 32.27 24.66
N PRO A 11 -59.61 32.74 25.54
CA PRO A 11 -58.17 32.56 25.38
C PRO A 11 -57.76 31.12 25.72
N LEU A 12 -57.02 30.50 24.80
CA LEU A 12 -56.28 29.26 25.05
C LEU A 12 -55.00 29.61 25.82
N ALA A 13 -54.99 29.36 27.13
CA ALA A 13 -53.80 29.42 27.96
C ALA A 13 -52.86 28.26 27.58
N THR A 14 -51.74 28.58 26.93
CA THR A 14 -50.69 27.62 26.59
C THR A 14 -49.75 27.48 27.78
N ALA A 15 -49.77 26.33 28.45
CA ALA A 15 -48.85 26.03 29.54
C ALA A 15 -47.44 25.76 28.98
N LEU A 16 -46.48 26.64 29.31
CA LEU A 16 -45.07 26.50 28.97
C LEU A 16 -44.42 25.51 29.96
N LEU A 17 -44.17 24.27 29.54
CA LEU A 17 -43.36 23.31 30.30
C LEU A 17 -41.88 23.60 30.04
N LEU A 18 -41.21 24.28 30.98
CA LEU A 18 -39.75 24.32 31.03
C LEU A 18 -39.24 22.94 31.43
N ALA A 19 -38.70 22.18 30.47
CA ALA A 19 -37.88 21.01 30.76
C ALA A 19 -36.49 21.48 31.19
N ALA A 20 -36.20 21.43 32.50
CA ALA A 20 -34.86 21.65 33.02
C ALA A 20 -33.97 20.45 32.65
N THR A 21 -33.09 20.62 31.67
CA THR A 21 -32.05 19.63 31.36
C THR A 21 -30.95 19.71 32.42
N LEU A 22 -30.93 18.76 33.35
CA LEU A 22 -29.84 18.55 34.30
C LEU A 22 -28.59 18.08 33.53
N THR A 23 -27.67 18.98 33.22
CA THR A 23 -26.32 18.64 32.77
C THR A 23 -25.51 18.16 33.97
N GLY A 24 -25.44 16.84 34.17
CA GLY A 24 -24.48 16.22 35.10
C GLY A 24 -23.05 16.36 34.59
N PRO A 25 -22.04 16.29 35.48
CA PRO A 25 -20.64 16.42 35.07
C PRO A 25 -20.27 15.23 34.17
N ALA A 26 -19.70 15.54 33.00
CA ALA A 26 -19.11 14.53 32.14
C ALA A 26 -17.97 13.85 32.90
N GLY A 27 -18.19 12.59 33.30
CA GLY A 27 -17.12 11.74 33.81
C GLY A 27 -16.01 11.62 32.75
N PRO A 28 -14.75 11.37 33.15
CA PRO A 28 -13.65 11.29 32.22
C PRO A 28 -13.99 10.21 31.18
N ALA A 29 -14.02 10.62 29.90
CA ALA A 29 -14.12 9.69 28.80
C ALA A 29 -12.99 8.68 28.95
N ARG A 30 -13.33 7.42 29.26
CA ARG A 30 -12.37 6.32 29.17
C ARG A 30 -11.82 6.37 27.76
N ALA A 31 -10.53 6.70 27.62
CA ALA A 31 -9.79 6.39 26.42
C ALA A 31 -10.08 4.91 26.13
N ALA A 32 -10.75 4.62 25.01
CA ALA A 32 -10.94 3.26 24.56
C ALA A 32 -9.56 2.64 24.52
N GLY A 33 -9.27 1.75 25.49
CA GLY A 33 -7.98 1.10 25.58
C GLY A 33 -7.72 0.46 24.23
N ALA A 34 -6.59 0.81 23.60
CA ALA A 34 -6.12 0.08 22.43
C ALA A 34 -6.28 -1.41 22.77
N ALA A 35 -7.09 -2.13 22.00
CA ALA A 35 -7.36 -3.55 22.26
C ALA A 35 -6.02 -4.21 22.59
N ALA A 36 -5.94 -4.83 23.77
CA ALA A 36 -4.70 -5.44 24.24
C ALA A 36 -4.20 -6.33 23.11
N CYS A 37 -2.99 -6.05 22.63
CA CYS A 37 -2.51 -6.62 21.40
C CYS A 37 -2.26 -8.12 21.62
N THR A 38 -3.07 -8.98 21.00
CA THR A 38 -3.08 -10.44 21.23
C THR A 38 -2.42 -11.24 20.11
N ALA A 39 -1.74 -10.59 19.17
CA ALA A 39 -1.07 -11.31 18.09
C ALA A 39 0.04 -12.21 18.65
N GLY A 40 0.18 -13.41 18.10
CA GLY A 40 1.31 -14.28 18.39
C GLY A 40 2.61 -13.81 17.73
N THR A 41 3.68 -14.57 17.94
CA THR A 41 4.97 -14.39 17.22
C THR A 41 4.79 -14.65 15.73
N GLY A 42 5.05 -13.62 14.92
CA GLY A 42 5.02 -13.74 13.47
C GLY A 42 6.36 -14.22 12.89
N PRO A 43 6.37 -14.73 11.65
CA PRO A 43 7.58 -15.24 11.01
C PRO A 43 8.66 -14.18 10.77
N TYR A 44 8.31 -12.89 10.81
CA TYR A 44 9.25 -11.78 10.62
C TYR A 44 9.52 -10.99 11.91
N GLN A 45 9.21 -11.57 13.07
CA GLN A 45 9.32 -10.91 14.38
C GLN A 45 10.69 -10.25 14.58
N TRP A 46 11.76 -11.03 14.41
CA TRP A 46 13.15 -10.59 14.52
C TRP A 46 13.49 -9.38 13.64
N GLN A 47 13.00 -9.36 12.40
CA GLN A 47 13.25 -8.28 11.45
C GLN A 47 12.50 -6.99 11.83
N LEU A 48 11.28 -7.13 12.34
CA LEU A 48 10.46 -6.01 12.78
C LEU A 48 11.03 -5.39 14.08
N GLU A 49 11.44 -6.21 15.04
CA GLU A 49 12.11 -5.76 16.26
C GLU A 49 13.34 -4.92 15.94
N ALA A 50 14.21 -5.44 15.06
CA ALA A 50 15.40 -4.74 14.60
C ALA A 50 15.08 -3.37 13.98
N TYR A 51 14.02 -3.30 13.17
CA TYR A 51 13.61 -2.06 12.53
C TYR A 51 13.02 -1.04 13.51
N LEU A 52 12.18 -1.52 14.43
CA LEU A 52 11.46 -0.71 15.41
C LEU A 52 12.32 -0.38 16.64
N ARG A 53 13.57 -0.87 16.70
CA ARG A 53 14.51 -0.69 17.81
C ARG A 53 13.96 -1.26 19.13
N LEU A 54 13.35 -2.43 19.02
CA LEU A 54 12.86 -3.24 20.13
C LEU A 54 13.92 -4.30 20.50
N PRO A 55 13.81 -4.98 21.65
CA PRO A 55 14.59 -6.19 21.92
C PRO A 55 14.45 -7.18 20.76
N GLN A 56 15.57 -7.51 20.12
CA GLN A 56 15.60 -8.39 18.96
C GLN A 56 15.83 -9.83 19.42
N ASP A 57 14.80 -10.46 19.98
CA ASP A 57 14.84 -11.83 20.49
C ASP A 57 13.95 -12.80 19.70
N GLY A 58 13.22 -12.28 18.70
CA GLY A 58 12.35 -13.04 17.82
C GLY A 58 11.08 -13.53 18.51
N ARG A 59 10.69 -12.98 19.66
CA ARG A 59 9.51 -13.38 20.42
C ARG A 59 8.59 -12.19 20.63
N GLN A 60 7.32 -12.35 20.28
CA GLN A 60 6.34 -11.29 20.50
C GLN A 60 6.12 -11.03 22.00
N SER A 61 6.23 -9.76 22.39
CA SER A 61 5.74 -9.23 23.65
C SER A 61 4.58 -8.25 23.45
N PRO A 62 3.87 -7.83 24.52
CA PRO A 62 2.87 -6.76 24.43
C PRO A 62 3.45 -5.44 23.90
N ALA A 63 4.71 -5.13 24.20
CA ALA A 63 5.39 -3.94 23.70
C ALA A 63 5.65 -4.04 22.20
N ASP A 64 6.12 -5.20 21.72
CA ASP A 64 6.36 -5.43 20.30
C ASP A 64 5.06 -5.35 19.52
N CYS A 65 4.02 -6.01 20.01
CA CYS A 65 2.72 -6.05 19.37
C CYS A 65 2.15 -4.62 19.23
N ALA A 66 2.23 -3.79 20.28
CA ALA A 66 1.80 -2.40 20.22
C ALA A 66 2.61 -1.56 19.22
N ALA A 67 3.93 -1.74 19.18
CA ALA A 67 4.83 -1.03 18.28
C ALA A 67 4.62 -1.45 16.81
N ILE A 68 4.45 -2.75 16.56
CA ILE A 68 4.15 -3.31 15.23
C ILE A 68 2.78 -2.82 14.76
N ALA A 69 1.76 -2.86 15.61
CA ALA A 69 0.43 -2.36 15.27
C ALA A 69 0.46 -0.86 14.94
N ALA A 70 1.24 -0.07 15.69
CA ALA A 70 1.45 1.35 15.39
C ALA A 70 2.17 1.55 14.04
N PHE A 71 3.17 0.73 13.75
CA PHE A 71 3.83 0.74 12.44
C PHE A 71 2.87 0.37 11.30
N GLN A 72 2.10 -0.71 11.44
CA GLN A 72 1.12 -1.15 10.45
C GLN A 72 0.12 -0.03 10.14
N ARG A 73 -0.44 0.64 11.17
CA ARG A 73 -1.34 1.80 10.98
C ARG A 73 -0.68 2.91 10.17
N ARG A 74 0.54 3.32 10.51
CA ARG A 74 1.29 4.36 9.79
C ARG A 74 1.65 3.96 8.35
N ALA A 75 1.91 2.67 8.14
CA ALA A 75 2.28 2.12 6.84
C ALA A 75 1.07 1.73 5.97
N GLY A 76 -0.16 1.83 6.50
CA GLY A 76 -1.38 1.43 5.81
C GLY A 76 -1.57 -0.08 5.67
N VAL A 77 -0.85 -0.89 6.46
CA VAL A 77 -0.98 -2.35 6.47
C VAL A 77 -2.24 -2.75 7.24
N ARG A 78 -3.03 -3.65 6.65
CA ARG A 78 -4.30 -4.15 7.20
C ARG A 78 -4.27 -5.69 7.31
N PRO A 79 -4.82 -6.29 8.38
CA PRO A 79 -5.17 -5.63 9.65
C PRO A 79 -3.92 -5.05 10.35
N ALA A 80 -4.13 -4.06 11.22
CA ALA A 80 -3.08 -3.45 12.02
C ALA A 80 -3.09 -4.01 13.45
N ASP A 81 -2.90 -5.32 13.54
CA ASP A 81 -3.12 -6.18 14.71
C ASP A 81 -1.84 -6.49 15.51
N GLY A 82 -0.68 -5.99 15.09
CA GLY A 82 0.62 -6.26 15.72
C GLY A 82 1.30 -7.55 15.26
N PHE A 83 0.70 -8.31 14.33
CA PHE A 83 1.29 -9.55 13.84
C PHE A 83 2.41 -9.30 12.81
N ALA A 84 3.61 -9.85 13.06
CA ALA A 84 4.78 -9.70 12.19
C ALA A 84 4.72 -10.58 10.92
N ASN A 85 3.71 -10.34 10.07
CA ASN A 85 3.51 -11.06 8.80
C ASN A 85 4.35 -10.49 7.64
N LEU A 86 4.27 -11.17 6.48
CA LEU A 86 4.96 -10.78 5.27
C LEU A 86 4.61 -9.36 4.80
N ALA A 87 3.33 -8.97 4.84
CA ALA A 87 2.92 -7.63 4.42
C ALA A 87 3.57 -6.54 5.28
N THR A 88 3.61 -6.75 6.60
CA THR A 88 4.27 -5.84 7.55
C THR A 88 5.77 -5.80 7.31
N TYR A 89 6.41 -6.95 7.08
CA TYR A 89 7.82 -7.01 6.73
C TYR A 89 8.13 -6.27 5.42
N ARG A 90 7.32 -6.43 4.37
CA ARG A 90 7.51 -5.71 3.11
C ARG A 90 7.30 -4.21 3.26
N ALA A 91 6.39 -3.78 4.13
CA ALA A 91 6.26 -2.38 4.50
C ALA A 91 7.52 -1.84 5.20
N VAL A 92 8.16 -2.63 6.08
CA VAL A 92 9.46 -2.28 6.68
C VAL A 92 10.55 -2.13 5.61
N VAL A 93 10.64 -3.09 4.68
CA VAL A 93 11.60 -3.04 3.56
C VAL A 93 11.40 -1.77 2.72
N LEU A 94 10.15 -1.45 2.38
CA LEU A 94 9.80 -0.23 1.66
C LEU A 94 10.21 1.02 2.48
N ALA A 95 9.85 1.08 3.76
CA ALA A 95 10.15 2.22 4.62
C ALA A 95 11.66 2.49 4.73
N ARG A 96 12.49 1.43 4.83
CA ARG A 96 13.96 1.54 4.81
C ARG A 96 14.48 2.06 3.46
N ALA A 97 13.86 1.68 2.36
CA ALA A 97 14.29 2.06 1.01
C ALA A 97 13.86 3.47 0.59
N ARG A 98 12.83 4.06 1.22
CA ARG A 98 12.27 5.37 0.83
C ARG A 98 13.29 6.50 0.69
N PRO A 99 14.25 6.71 1.61
CA PRO A 99 15.20 7.83 1.49
C PRO A 99 16.12 7.72 0.28
N ASN A 100 16.56 6.50 -0.04
CA ASN A 100 17.40 6.22 -1.19
C ASN A 100 17.25 4.74 -1.59
N PRO A 101 16.37 4.41 -2.56
CA PRO A 101 16.16 3.03 -2.94
C PRO A 101 17.38 2.41 -3.63
N ASN A 102 18.29 3.22 -4.16
CA ASN A 102 19.53 2.80 -4.80
C ASN A 102 20.78 3.01 -3.92
N ALA A 103 20.64 3.00 -2.59
CA ALA A 103 21.77 3.22 -1.67
C ALA A 103 22.93 2.22 -1.90
N ALA A 104 22.62 0.98 -2.29
CA ALA A 104 23.61 -0.05 -2.61
C ALA A 104 24.19 0.06 -4.04
N GLY A 105 23.73 1.01 -4.86
CA GLY A 105 24.24 1.23 -6.22
C GLY A 105 23.90 0.14 -7.24
N ALA A 106 23.01 -0.80 -6.91
CA ALA A 106 22.66 -1.92 -7.79
C ALA A 106 21.90 -1.51 -9.05
N CYS A 107 21.08 -0.45 -9.00
CA CYS A 107 20.46 0.07 -10.22
C CYS A 107 21.43 0.99 -10.97
N PRO A 108 21.72 0.72 -12.25
CA PRO A 108 22.66 1.50 -13.04
C PRO A 108 22.25 2.97 -13.19
N VAL A 109 23.27 3.83 -13.30
CA VAL A 109 23.12 5.28 -13.60
C VAL A 109 23.83 5.56 -14.93
N PRO A 110 23.17 5.35 -16.08
CA PRO A 110 23.81 5.49 -17.38
C PRO A 110 24.26 6.93 -17.68
N THR A 111 25.27 7.06 -18.54
CA THR A 111 25.76 8.33 -19.10
C THR A 111 25.66 8.27 -20.64
N PRO A 112 24.96 9.19 -21.32
CA PRO A 112 24.17 10.29 -20.76
C PRO A 112 22.96 9.79 -19.94
N ALA A 113 22.49 10.65 -19.03
CA ALA A 113 21.39 10.30 -18.13
C ALA A 113 20.10 10.04 -18.92
N ARG A 114 19.44 8.94 -18.58
CA ARG A 114 18.12 8.54 -19.09
C ARG A 114 17.28 7.94 -17.97
N LYS A 115 15.97 7.80 -18.21
CA LYS A 115 15.09 7.13 -17.24
C LYS A 115 15.41 5.63 -17.22
N VAL A 116 15.52 5.08 -16.02
CA VAL A 116 15.64 3.65 -15.76
C VAL A 116 14.57 3.27 -14.73
N ALA A 117 13.66 2.39 -15.12
CA ALA A 117 12.79 1.68 -14.19
C ALA A 117 13.60 0.55 -13.56
N CYS A 118 13.90 0.70 -12.28
CA CYS A 118 14.72 -0.23 -11.51
C CYS A 118 13.82 -1.23 -10.79
N VAL A 119 14.03 -2.52 -10.97
CA VAL A 119 13.28 -3.60 -10.32
C VAL A 119 14.21 -4.48 -9.51
N ASP A 120 14.08 -4.38 -8.19
CA ASP A 120 14.83 -5.18 -7.22
C ASP A 120 13.99 -6.40 -6.83
N LEU A 121 14.33 -7.57 -7.39
CA LEU A 121 13.59 -8.80 -7.12
C LEU A 121 13.78 -9.27 -5.67
N GLY A 122 14.94 -9.04 -5.05
CA GLY A 122 15.21 -9.43 -3.67
C GLY A 122 14.32 -8.66 -2.68
N ARG A 123 14.32 -7.34 -2.81
CA ARG A 123 13.50 -6.46 -1.96
C ARG A 123 12.04 -6.42 -2.37
N GLN A 124 11.68 -6.91 -3.57
CA GLN A 124 10.35 -6.76 -4.16
C GLN A 124 9.94 -5.28 -4.22
N LEU A 125 10.84 -4.45 -4.74
CA LEU A 125 10.65 -3.01 -4.89
C LEU A 125 10.87 -2.59 -6.34
N MET A 126 10.21 -1.50 -6.71
CA MET A 126 10.47 -0.82 -7.97
C MET A 126 10.49 0.69 -7.77
N TRP A 127 11.34 1.39 -8.52
CA TRP A 127 11.34 2.84 -8.66
C TRP A 127 11.75 3.26 -10.07
N VAL A 128 11.60 4.54 -10.41
CA VAL A 128 12.20 5.12 -11.63
C VAL A 128 13.19 6.18 -11.22
N GLN A 129 14.37 6.16 -11.83
CA GLN A 129 15.39 7.20 -11.65
C GLN A 129 15.78 7.84 -12.98
N TYR A 130 16.15 9.12 -12.97
CA TYR A 130 16.84 9.81 -14.04
C TYR A 130 18.18 10.31 -13.50
N GLY A 131 19.28 9.71 -13.95
CA GLY A 131 20.53 9.84 -13.21
C GLY A 131 20.38 9.27 -11.80
N ARG A 132 20.83 10.02 -10.78
CA ARG A 132 20.66 9.67 -9.35
C ARG A 132 19.33 10.15 -8.76
N ALA A 133 18.55 10.96 -9.49
CA ALA A 133 17.30 11.50 -8.99
C ALA A 133 16.16 10.49 -9.16
N VAL A 134 15.52 10.12 -8.06
CA VAL A 134 14.30 9.30 -8.08
C VAL A 134 13.14 10.15 -8.60
N ARG A 135 12.45 9.66 -9.63
CA ARG A 135 11.31 10.32 -10.29
C ARG A 135 9.98 9.65 -9.99
N PHE A 136 10.01 8.43 -9.49
CA PHE A 136 8.85 7.67 -9.05
C PHE A 136 9.27 6.64 -8.01
N GLY A 137 8.43 6.41 -7.00
CA GLY A 137 8.65 5.40 -5.97
C GLY A 137 9.73 5.77 -4.94
N PRO A 138 10.30 4.78 -4.25
CA PRO A 138 10.05 3.35 -4.42
C PRO A 138 8.62 2.93 -4.06
N VAL A 139 8.12 1.89 -4.73
CA VAL A 139 6.85 1.23 -4.42
C VAL A 139 7.09 -0.25 -4.19
N ALA A 140 6.22 -0.86 -3.39
CA ALA A 140 6.20 -2.31 -3.26
C ALA A 140 5.67 -2.94 -4.54
N VAL A 141 6.29 -4.03 -4.97
CA VAL A 141 5.84 -4.83 -6.10
C VAL A 141 5.71 -6.29 -5.73
N ARG A 142 5.04 -7.06 -6.57
CA ARG A 142 5.09 -8.52 -6.53
C ARG A 142 5.42 -9.05 -7.92
N THR A 143 6.57 -9.71 -8.03
CA THR A 143 7.12 -10.22 -9.29
C THR A 143 6.79 -11.70 -9.49
N GLY A 144 7.34 -12.30 -10.56
CA GLY A 144 7.12 -13.71 -10.91
C GLY A 144 7.31 -14.69 -9.75
N ARG A 145 6.45 -15.70 -9.67
CA ARG A 145 6.53 -16.81 -8.71
C ARG A 145 7.44 -17.93 -9.23
N LEU A 146 7.67 -18.94 -8.39
CA LEU A 146 8.49 -20.10 -8.72
C LEU A 146 7.97 -20.76 -10.01
N GLY A 147 8.86 -20.95 -10.99
CA GLY A 147 8.58 -21.49 -12.33
C GLY A 147 8.06 -20.45 -13.34
N GLU A 148 7.81 -19.21 -12.92
CA GLU A 148 7.35 -18.10 -13.76
C GLU A 148 8.08 -16.79 -13.40
N GLU A 149 9.39 -16.87 -13.20
CA GLU A 149 10.20 -15.77 -12.71
C GLU A 149 10.23 -14.56 -13.67
N THR A 150 10.33 -13.36 -13.08
CA THR A 150 10.58 -12.14 -13.87
C THR A 150 11.99 -12.17 -14.42
N ARG A 151 12.13 -11.97 -15.74
CA ARG A 151 13.42 -12.05 -16.43
C ARG A 151 14.34 -10.90 -16.00
N THR A 152 15.55 -11.23 -15.58
CA THR A 152 16.58 -10.27 -15.18
C THR A 152 17.24 -9.62 -16.40
N GLY A 153 18.05 -8.59 -16.16
CA GLY A 153 18.83 -7.89 -17.17
C GLY A 153 18.20 -6.57 -17.64
N TRP A 154 18.74 -6.07 -18.75
CA TRP A 154 18.26 -4.86 -19.41
C TRP A 154 17.10 -5.17 -20.35
N HIS A 155 16.06 -4.35 -20.24
CA HIS A 155 14.87 -4.38 -21.07
C HIS A 155 14.46 -2.96 -21.45
N THR A 156 13.42 -2.84 -22.27
CA THR A 156 12.88 -1.54 -22.71
C THR A 156 11.37 -1.63 -22.72
N VAL A 157 10.69 -0.59 -22.23
CA VAL A 157 9.23 -0.51 -22.39
C VAL A 157 8.91 -0.45 -23.88
N TYR A 158 8.30 -1.49 -24.43
CA TYR A 158 8.03 -1.58 -25.88
C TYR A 158 6.56 -1.34 -26.22
N ARG A 159 5.65 -1.50 -25.26
CA ARG A 159 4.21 -1.30 -25.46
C ARG A 159 3.55 -0.84 -24.18
N LYS A 160 2.55 0.04 -24.31
CA LYS A 160 1.69 0.47 -23.21
C LYS A 160 0.23 0.22 -23.59
N HIS A 161 -0.58 -0.29 -22.66
CA HIS A 161 -2.00 -0.53 -22.86
C HIS A 161 -2.76 -0.32 -21.54
N ILE A 162 -3.66 0.67 -21.51
CA ILE A 162 -4.26 1.15 -20.25
C ILE A 162 -5.26 0.15 -19.66
N ASP A 163 -6.10 -0.48 -20.48
CA ASP A 163 -7.12 -1.43 -20.04
C ASP A 163 -6.83 -2.83 -20.59
N HIS A 164 -5.63 -3.36 -20.31
CA HIS A 164 -5.26 -4.67 -20.83
C HIS A 164 -5.96 -5.81 -20.09
N LEU A 165 -6.48 -6.77 -20.83
CA LEU A 165 -6.97 -8.04 -20.31
C LEU A 165 -6.04 -9.15 -20.80
N SER A 166 -5.49 -9.93 -19.87
CA SER A 166 -4.61 -11.04 -20.23
C SER A 166 -5.41 -12.22 -20.76
N THR A 167 -5.33 -12.47 -22.07
CA THR A 167 -5.95 -13.65 -22.68
C THR A 167 -5.34 -14.97 -22.20
N LEU A 168 -4.10 -14.95 -21.71
CA LEU A 168 -3.41 -16.11 -21.14
C LEU A 168 -3.86 -16.46 -19.72
N TYR A 169 -4.46 -15.52 -18.99
CA TYR A 169 -4.86 -15.69 -17.60
C TYR A 169 -6.35 -15.38 -17.41
N ALA A 170 -7.21 -16.05 -18.18
CA ALA A 170 -8.67 -15.95 -18.08
C ALA A 170 -9.19 -14.50 -18.09
N ASN A 171 -8.62 -13.64 -18.94
CA ASN A 171 -8.94 -12.22 -19.04
C ASN A 171 -8.70 -11.43 -17.74
N ALA A 172 -7.74 -11.85 -16.91
CA ALA A 172 -7.35 -11.12 -15.72
C ALA A 172 -6.97 -9.67 -16.07
N PRO A 173 -7.50 -8.67 -15.34
CA PRO A 173 -7.26 -7.27 -15.63
C PRO A 173 -5.83 -6.87 -15.27
N MET A 174 -5.17 -6.21 -16.22
CA MET A 174 -3.84 -5.61 -16.10
C MET A 174 -3.93 -4.09 -16.37
N PRO A 175 -4.59 -3.32 -15.50
CA PRO A 175 -4.71 -1.88 -15.67
C PRO A 175 -3.35 -1.20 -15.69
N TYR A 176 -3.19 -0.22 -16.57
CA TYR A 176 -1.95 0.53 -16.83
C TYR A 176 -0.77 -0.37 -17.22
N ALA A 177 -1.00 -1.39 -18.07
CA ALA A 177 0.04 -2.33 -18.49
C ALA A 177 1.14 -1.68 -19.33
N GLN A 178 2.39 -1.88 -18.94
CA GLN A 178 3.59 -1.38 -19.61
C GLN A 178 4.57 -2.53 -19.81
N PHE A 179 4.56 -3.09 -21.03
CA PHE A 179 5.30 -4.29 -21.38
C PHE A 179 6.77 -3.97 -21.64
N PHE A 180 7.65 -4.81 -21.11
CA PHE A 180 9.10 -4.62 -21.23
C PHE A 180 9.86 -5.88 -21.68
N SER A 181 9.31 -7.08 -21.50
CA SER A 181 9.99 -8.31 -21.94
C SER A 181 8.98 -9.39 -22.35
N GLY A 182 8.83 -9.71 -23.64
CA GLY A 182 8.08 -10.90 -24.11
C GLY A 182 6.80 -11.25 -23.34
N GLY A 183 5.92 -10.26 -23.10
CA GLY A 183 4.68 -10.41 -22.32
C GLY A 183 4.74 -9.99 -20.84
N GLN A 184 5.92 -9.93 -20.22
CA GLN A 184 6.10 -9.38 -18.87
C GLN A 184 5.96 -7.85 -18.89
N ALA A 185 5.17 -7.34 -17.95
CA ALA A 185 4.80 -5.93 -17.86
C ALA A 185 4.76 -5.42 -16.43
N PHE A 186 4.88 -4.10 -16.28
CA PHE A 186 4.37 -3.40 -15.10
C PHE A 186 2.86 -3.25 -15.22
N HIS A 187 2.08 -3.55 -14.19
CA HIS A 187 0.66 -3.25 -14.18
C HIS A 187 0.08 -3.20 -12.76
N GLY A 188 -1.12 -2.62 -12.65
CA GLY A 188 -1.88 -2.60 -11.41
C GLY A 188 -2.52 -3.95 -11.12
N ARG A 189 -2.65 -4.29 -9.84
CA ARG A 189 -3.47 -5.40 -9.34
C ARG A 189 -4.65 -4.80 -8.55
N PRO A 190 -5.90 -5.13 -8.89
CA PRO A 190 -7.04 -4.85 -8.03
C PRO A 190 -6.98 -5.64 -6.72
N GLY A 191 -7.35 -5.02 -5.60
CA GLY A 191 -7.30 -5.65 -4.27
C GLY A 191 -5.92 -5.66 -3.63
N GLU A 192 -5.72 -6.52 -2.61
CA GLU A 192 -4.50 -6.54 -1.80
C GLU A 192 -3.29 -7.06 -2.59
N LEU A 193 -2.16 -6.35 -2.57
CA LEU A 193 -1.02 -6.68 -3.43
C LEU A 193 -0.46 -8.09 -3.20
N TYR A 194 -0.56 -8.61 -1.98
CA TYR A 194 0.08 -9.85 -1.57
C TYR A 194 -0.82 -11.09 -1.60
N ASP A 195 -2.07 -10.97 -2.03
CA ASP A 195 -3.00 -12.12 -2.07
C ASP A 195 -2.64 -13.12 -3.17
N GLY A 196 -2.42 -14.38 -2.77
CA GLY A 196 -2.06 -15.49 -3.66
C GLY A 196 -0.59 -15.51 -4.09
N ALA A 197 -0.20 -16.56 -4.82
CA ALA A 197 1.19 -16.86 -5.13
C ALA A 197 1.86 -15.90 -6.13
N GLY A 198 1.09 -15.04 -6.82
CA GLY A 198 1.47 -14.33 -8.05
C GLY A 198 2.83 -13.58 -8.04
N SER A 199 3.25 -13.03 -9.16
CA SER A 199 2.63 -13.04 -10.49
C SER A 199 3.15 -14.19 -11.37
N ALA A 200 2.65 -14.29 -12.60
CA ALA A 200 3.23 -15.14 -13.64
C ALA A 200 4.31 -14.41 -14.46
N GLY A 201 5.22 -13.73 -13.76
CA GLY A 201 6.37 -13.02 -14.34
C GLY A 201 6.22 -11.50 -14.46
N CYS A 202 5.01 -10.96 -14.43
CA CYS A 202 4.80 -9.51 -14.44
C CYS A 202 5.24 -8.83 -13.14
N VAL A 203 5.52 -7.53 -13.18
CA VAL A 203 5.81 -6.71 -12.00
C VAL A 203 4.53 -6.02 -11.58
N THR A 204 3.81 -6.63 -10.63
CA THR A 204 2.50 -6.14 -10.16
C THR A 204 2.65 -5.14 -9.03
N MET A 205 1.81 -4.11 -8.99
CA MET A 205 1.76 -3.09 -7.93
C MET A 205 0.31 -2.64 -7.67
N GLY A 206 0.07 -1.79 -6.68
CA GLY A 206 -1.25 -1.20 -6.48
C GLY A 206 -1.71 -0.42 -7.73
N VAL A 207 -3.01 -0.43 -8.04
CA VAL A 207 -3.55 0.33 -9.18
C VAL A 207 -3.17 1.82 -9.14
N PRO A 208 -3.17 2.52 -7.98
CA PRO A 208 -2.72 3.91 -7.91
C PRO A 208 -1.24 4.08 -8.33
N ASP A 209 -0.37 3.17 -7.90
CA ASP A 209 1.06 3.18 -8.26
C ASP A 209 1.26 2.92 -9.75
N ALA A 210 0.52 1.97 -10.32
CA ALA A 210 0.58 1.66 -11.74
C ALA A 210 0.10 2.85 -12.60
N LYS A 211 -0.96 3.55 -12.17
CA LYS A 211 -1.44 4.78 -12.79
C LYS A 211 -0.39 5.90 -12.72
N ALA A 212 0.24 6.09 -11.57
CA ALA A 212 1.29 7.09 -11.41
C ALA A 212 2.50 6.75 -12.29
N LEU A 213 2.94 5.49 -12.31
CA LEU A 213 4.02 5.01 -13.18
C LEU A 213 3.72 5.24 -14.65
N TRP A 214 2.47 5.02 -15.07
CA TRP A 214 2.04 5.25 -16.45
C TRP A 214 2.29 6.70 -16.91
N GLY A 215 2.16 7.68 -16.01
CA GLY A 215 2.49 9.07 -16.30
C GLY A 215 4.00 9.35 -16.40
N VAL A 216 4.84 8.47 -15.84
CA VAL A 216 6.29 8.66 -15.73
C VAL A 216 7.05 7.98 -16.87
N LEU A 217 6.72 6.73 -17.18
CA LEU A 217 7.41 5.96 -18.23
C LEU A 217 6.78 6.16 -19.61
N ARG A 218 7.62 6.13 -20.64
CA ARG A 218 7.27 6.17 -22.06
C ARG A 218 7.76 4.89 -22.74
N VAL A 219 7.20 4.58 -23.90
CA VAL A 219 7.80 3.58 -24.80
C VAL A 219 9.23 4.04 -25.14
N GLY A 220 10.18 3.11 -25.08
CA GLY A 220 11.61 3.37 -25.23
C GLY A 220 12.37 3.62 -23.92
N ASP A 221 11.69 3.85 -22.79
CA ASP A 221 12.39 3.98 -21.51
C ASP A 221 12.97 2.65 -21.05
N ALA A 222 14.14 2.72 -20.43
CA ALA A 222 14.88 1.54 -20.03
C ALA A 222 14.32 0.93 -18.75
N VAL A 223 14.43 -0.39 -18.65
CA VAL A 223 14.06 -1.19 -17.49
C VAL A 223 15.27 -2.03 -17.12
N TYR A 224 15.61 -2.07 -15.84
CA TYR A 224 16.68 -2.91 -15.32
C TYR A 224 16.16 -3.75 -14.17
N VAL A 225 16.26 -5.07 -14.31
CA VAL A 225 15.76 -6.06 -13.36
C VAL A 225 16.93 -6.88 -12.82
N TRP A 226 17.05 -7.00 -11.49
CA TRP A 226 18.13 -7.78 -10.87
C TRP A 226 17.69 -8.51 -9.61
N GLY A 227 18.55 -9.42 -9.16
CA GLY A 227 18.34 -10.23 -7.97
C GLY A 227 17.39 -11.40 -8.21
N HIS A 228 16.91 -12.00 -7.13
CA HIS A 228 15.95 -13.10 -7.15
C HIS A 228 14.86 -12.86 -6.12
N LYS A 229 13.61 -13.24 -6.44
CA LYS A 229 12.51 -13.13 -5.48
C LYS A 229 12.71 -14.19 -4.39
N PRO A 230 12.60 -13.85 -3.10
CA PRO A 230 12.66 -14.86 -2.06
C PRO A 230 11.57 -15.92 -2.24
N GLY A 231 11.97 -17.20 -2.26
CA GLY A 231 11.07 -18.34 -2.46
C GLY A 231 10.81 -18.72 -3.92
N THR A 232 11.63 -18.23 -4.86
CA THR A 232 11.69 -18.66 -6.27
C THR A 232 13.10 -19.09 -6.63
#